data_AF-A0CAP7-F1
#
_entry.id   AF-A0CAP7-F1
#
_cell.length_a   1.000
_cell.length_b   1.000
_cell.length_c   1.000
_cell.angle_alpha   90.00
_cell.angle_beta   90.00
_cell.angle_gamma   90.00
#
_symmetry.space_group_name_H-M   'P 1'
#
loop_
_entity.id
_entity.type
_entity.pdbx_description
1 polymer ?
#
loop_
_entity_poly.entity_id
_entity_poly.type
_entity_poly.pdbx_seq_one_letter_code
_entity_poly.pdbx_strand_id
1 'polypeptide(L)'
;MKQGSKKPKTSYHKLSSDIKQTLIHLICRKGFKIKHAASQLNIKYSAAKSIFLYHRNNMIKNSQGIDSTKRCLYRTITKESVSFRVVTKIAGEFVNSKTLHPKPTQTSI
;
A
#
# COMPACT_ATOMS: atom_id res chain seq x y z
N MET A 1 -32.55 -18.09 -38.72
CA MET A 1 -31.64 -16.91 -38.87
C MET A 1 -31.00 -16.62 -37.52
N LYS A 2 -29.71 -16.93 -37.34
CA LYS A 2 -29.01 -16.68 -36.06
C LYS A 2 -28.53 -15.22 -36.07
N GLN A 3 -29.18 -14.37 -35.28
CA GLN A 3 -28.72 -13.00 -35.07
C GLN A 3 -27.36 -13.05 -34.34
N GLY A 4 -26.29 -12.72 -35.06
CA GLY A 4 -24.96 -12.59 -34.49
C GLY A 4 -24.93 -11.37 -33.56
N SER A 5 -24.98 -11.60 -32.25
CA SER A 5 -24.81 -10.55 -31.25
C SER A 5 -23.40 -9.96 -31.38
N LYS A 6 -23.28 -8.79 -32.02
CA LYS A 6 -22.03 -8.01 -32.05
C LYS A 6 -21.71 -7.59 -30.61
N LYS A 7 -20.66 -8.16 -30.02
CA LYS A 7 -20.16 -7.73 -28.71
C LYS A 7 -19.78 -6.24 -28.80
N PRO A 8 -20.20 -5.39 -27.86
CA PRO A 8 -19.79 -3.98 -27.87
C PRO A 8 -18.27 -3.89 -27.79
N LYS A 9 -17.67 -3.09 -28.68
CA LYS A 9 -16.23 -2.87 -28.73
C LYS A 9 -15.81 -2.18 -27.43
N THR A 10 -14.88 -2.78 -26.68
CA THR A 10 -14.38 -2.20 -25.42
C THR A 10 -13.74 -0.85 -25.69
N SER A 11 -14.39 0.23 -25.25
CA SER A 11 -13.81 1.56 -25.27
C SER A 11 -12.82 1.70 -24.10
N TYR A 12 -11.53 1.82 -24.42
CA TYR A 12 -10.48 2.07 -23.44
C TYR A 12 -10.37 3.57 -23.20
N HIS A 13 -10.95 4.05 -22.10
CA HIS A 13 -10.79 5.44 -21.69
C HIS A 13 -9.54 5.58 -20.82
N LYS A 14 -8.65 6.49 -21.22
CA LYS A 14 -7.47 6.82 -20.43
C LYS A 14 -7.91 7.66 -19.23
N LEU A 15 -7.65 7.16 -18.03
CA LEU A 15 -7.90 7.91 -16.79
C LEU A 15 -6.97 9.12 -16.71
N SER A 16 -7.52 10.26 -16.25
CA SER A 16 -6.74 11.48 -15.99
C SER A 16 -5.69 11.25 -14.90
N SER A 17 -4.66 12.10 -14.90
CA SER A 17 -3.59 12.04 -13.90
C SER A 17 -4.14 12.25 -12.48
N ASP A 18 -5.06 13.21 -12.33
CA ASP A 18 -5.61 13.62 -11.03
C ASP A 18 -6.39 12.49 -10.36
N ILE A 19 -7.17 11.72 -11.13
CA ILE A 19 -7.89 10.56 -10.61
C ILE A 19 -6.90 9.49 -10.12
N LYS A 20 -5.81 9.26 -10.86
CA LYS A 20 -4.78 8.30 -10.45
C LYS A 20 -4.10 8.74 -9.15
N GLN A 21 -3.72 10.01 -9.04
CA GLN A 21 -3.10 10.53 -7.83
C GLN A 21 -4.06 10.47 -6.63
N THR A 22 -5.32 10.84 -6.83
CA THR A 22 -6.35 10.79 -5.79
C THR A 22 -6.60 9.36 -5.33
N LEU A 23 -6.64 8.39 -6.24
CA LEU A 23 -6.76 6.97 -5.92
C LEU A 23 -5.59 6.50 -5.04
N ILE A 24 -4.36 6.84 -5.40
CA ILE A 24 -3.17 6.48 -4.61
C ILE A 24 -3.22 7.14 -3.24
N HIS A 25 -3.59 8.42 -3.15
CA HIS A 25 -3.74 9.12 -1.88
C HIS A 25 -4.74 8.44 -0.94
N LEU A 26 -5.91 8.06 -1.45
CA LEU A 26 -6.93 7.36 -0.65
C LEU A 26 -6.40 6.01 -0.11
N ILE A 27 -5.66 5.26 -0.93
CA ILE A 27 -5.15 3.95 -0.55
C ILE A 27 -3.96 4.08 0.41
N CYS A 28 -2.91 4.81 0.02
CA CYS A 28 -1.65 4.85 0.76
C CYS A 28 -1.70 5.75 2.00
N ARG A 29 -2.31 6.95 1.90
CA ARG A 29 -2.35 7.91 3.00
C ARG A 29 -3.57 7.76 3.90
N LYS A 30 -4.76 7.53 3.33
CA LYS A 30 -5.99 7.36 4.12
C LYS A 30 -6.27 5.91 4.51
N GLY A 31 -5.50 4.94 4.00
CA GLY A 31 -5.64 3.52 4.36
C GLY A 31 -6.88 2.83 3.77
N PHE A 32 -7.47 3.38 2.71
CA PHE A 32 -8.70 2.82 2.15
C PHE A 32 -8.40 1.53 1.36
N LYS A 33 -9.29 0.54 1.48
CA LYS A 33 -9.25 -0.64 0.61
C LYS A 33 -9.41 -0.20 -0.85
N ILE A 34 -8.67 -0.81 -1.77
CA ILE A 34 -8.69 -0.49 -3.21
C ILE A 34 -10.12 -0.49 -3.77
N LYS A 35 -10.94 -1.49 -3.39
CA LYS A 35 -12.35 -1.58 -3.80
C LYS A 35 -13.18 -0.38 -3.33
N HIS A 36 -12.94 0.09 -2.11
CA HIS A 36 -13.64 1.23 -1.53
C HIS A 36 -13.22 2.54 -2.21
N ALA A 37 -11.91 2.77 -2.38
CA ALA A 37 -11.40 3.95 -3.09
C ALA A 37 -11.85 3.98 -4.57
N ALA A 38 -11.93 2.82 -5.23
CA ALA A 38 -12.44 2.71 -6.59
C ALA A 38 -13.91 3.12 -6.69
N SER A 39 -14.73 2.69 -5.71
CA SER A 39 -16.14 3.08 -5.63
C SER A 39 -16.32 4.58 -5.44
N GLN A 40 -15.51 5.20 -4.58
CA GLN A 40 -15.58 6.66 -4.34
C GLN A 40 -15.20 7.48 -5.57
N LEU A 41 -14.28 6.98 -6.40
CA LEU A 41 -13.82 7.66 -7.61
C LEU A 41 -14.61 7.26 -8.87
N ASN A 42 -15.66 6.46 -8.73
CA ASN A 42 -16.44 5.92 -9.86
C ASN A 42 -15.58 5.24 -10.94
N ILE A 43 -14.55 4.51 -10.51
CA ILE A 43 -13.67 3.74 -11.41
C ILE A 43 -13.87 2.24 -11.24
N LYS A 44 -13.68 1.49 -12.34
CA LYS A 44 -13.71 0.02 -12.28
C LYS A 44 -12.61 -0.49 -11.35
N TYR A 45 -12.95 -1.45 -10.48
CA TYR A 45 -12.00 -2.07 -9.56
C TYR A 45 -10.77 -2.66 -10.27
N SER A 46 -10.97 -3.27 -11.45
CA SER A 46 -9.88 -3.81 -12.27
C SER A 46 -8.87 -2.73 -12.67
N ALA A 47 -9.34 -1.56 -13.10
CA ALA A 47 -8.49 -0.42 -13.43
C ALA A 47 -7.76 0.12 -12.19
N ALA A 48 -8.47 0.26 -11.07
CA ALA A 48 -7.90 0.72 -9.81
C ALA A 48 -6.76 -0.20 -9.33
N LYS A 49 -6.97 -1.52 -9.40
CA LYS A 49 -5.98 -2.53 -9.04
C LYS A 49 -4.73 -2.42 -9.92
N SER A 50 -4.91 -2.29 -11.23
CA SER A 50 -3.78 -2.13 -12.16
C SER A 50 -2.99 -0.85 -11.89
N ILE A 51 -3.66 0.28 -11.65
CA ILE A 51 -3.01 1.55 -11.31
C ILE A 51 -2.19 1.42 -10.03
N PHE A 52 -2.79 0.84 -8.98
CA PHE A 52 -2.12 0.65 -7.70
C PHE A 52 -0.91 -0.28 -7.81
N LEU A 53 -1.04 -1.41 -8.53
CA LEU A 53 0.08 -2.33 -8.75
C LEU A 53 1.21 -1.67 -9.52
N TYR A 54 0.89 -0.92 -10.58
CA TYR A 54 1.89 -0.16 -11.33
C TYR A 54 2.62 0.84 -10.43
N HIS A 55 1.87 1.62 -9.64
CA HIS A 55 2.45 2.58 -8.70
C HIS A 55 3.35 1.90 -7.66
N ARG A 56 2.87 0.83 -7.01
CA ARG A 56 3.66 0.03 -6.06
C ARG A 56 4.96 -0.48 -6.68
N ASN A 57 4.88 -1.05 -7.88
CA ASN A 57 6.05 -1.60 -8.57
C ASN A 57 7.05 -0.51 -8.93
N ASN A 58 6.58 0.66 -9.40
CA ASN A 58 7.45 1.81 -9.64
C ASN A 58 8.10 2.31 -8.35
N MET A 59 7.38 2.35 -7.24
CA MET A 59 7.94 2.78 -5.95
C MET A 59 8.97 1.80 -5.40
N ILE A 60 8.84 0.49 -5.68
CA ILE A 60 9.84 -0.51 -5.32
C ILE A 60 11.06 -0.44 -6.25
N LYS A 61 10.83 -0.30 -7.57
CA LYS A 61 11.93 -0.18 -8.55
C LYS A 61 12.73 1.12 -8.38
N ASN A 62 12.04 2.21 -8.07
CA ASN A 62 12.60 3.54 -7.90
C ASN A 62 12.92 3.87 -6.44
N SER A 63 12.65 2.96 -5.49
CA SER A 63 13.28 3.06 -4.18
C SER A 63 14.75 2.76 -4.42
N GLN A 64 15.48 3.82 -4.75
CA GLN A 64 16.93 3.86 -4.54
C GLN A 64 17.15 3.25 -3.18
N GLY A 65 17.97 2.20 -3.14
CA GLY A 65 18.35 1.56 -1.90
C GLY A 65 18.62 2.69 -0.92
N ILE A 66 17.89 2.71 0.19
CA ILE A 66 18.46 3.38 1.34
C ILE A 66 19.66 2.50 1.61
N ASP A 67 20.80 2.87 1.03
CA ASP A 67 22.10 2.36 1.41
C ASP A 67 22.23 2.81 2.85
N SER A 68 21.66 2.00 3.75
CA SER A 68 21.85 2.15 5.17
C SER A 68 23.31 1.75 5.38
N THR A 69 24.20 2.70 5.14
CA THR A 69 25.62 2.64 5.52
C THR A 69 25.76 2.36 7.02
N LYS A 70 24.69 2.56 7.79
CA LYS A 70 24.58 2.24 9.19
C LYS A 70 24.14 0.77 9.35
N ARG A 71 25.03 -0.03 9.97
CA ARG A 71 24.69 -1.36 10.48
C ARG A 71 23.54 -1.24 11.51
N CYS A 72 22.62 -2.20 11.50
CA CYS A 72 21.62 -2.33 12.54
C CYS A 72 22.30 -2.48 13.91
N LEU A 73 21.84 -1.71 14.90
CA LEU A 73 22.33 -1.80 16.27
C LEU A 73 21.34 -2.59 17.12
N TYR A 74 21.85 -3.52 17.91
CA TYR A 74 21.08 -4.17 18.96
C TYR A 74 21.04 -3.26 20.19
N ARG A 75 19.86 -3.09 20.79
CA ARG A 75 19.69 -2.40 22.07
C ARG A 75 19.10 -3.35 23.08
N THR A 76 19.75 -3.48 24.23
CA THR A 76 19.22 -4.22 25.37
C THR A 76 17.99 -3.49 25.91
N ILE A 77 16.88 -4.22 26.07
CA ILE A 77 15.64 -3.68 26.62
C ILE A 77 15.82 -3.51 28.13
N THR A 78 16.07 -2.27 28.58
CA THR A 78 16.28 -1.94 30.00
C THR A 78 15.03 -1.42 30.71
N LYS A 79 13.95 -1.12 29.98
CA LYS A 79 12.67 -0.64 30.53
C LYS A 79 11.54 -1.61 30.22
N GLU A 80 10.60 -1.73 31.15
CA GLU A 80 9.47 -2.68 31.07
C GLU A 80 8.53 -2.44 29.88
N SER A 81 8.52 -1.22 29.34
CA SER A 81 7.81 -0.86 28.12
C SER A 81 8.73 -0.10 27.16
N VAL A 82 8.90 -0.62 25.94
CA VAL A 82 9.61 0.08 24.86
C VAL A 82 8.59 0.46 23.80
N SER A 83 8.44 1.76 23.57
CA SER A 83 7.64 2.29 22.46
C SER A 83 8.48 2.21 21.19
N PHE A 84 8.20 1.24 20.34
CA PHE A 84 8.79 1.17 19.01
C PHE A 84 7.97 1.99 18.02
N ARG A 85 8.66 2.69 17.12
CA ARG A 85 8.05 3.30 15.95
C ARG A 85 8.36 2.41 14.76
N VAL A 86 7.44 1.51 14.42
CA VAL A 86 7.58 0.68 13.23
C VAL A 86 7.31 1.56 12.02
N VAL A 87 8.35 1.79 11.24
CA VAL A 87 8.30 2.57 10.01
C VAL A 87 8.18 1.57 8.86
N THR A 88 6.97 1.08 8.59
CA THR A 88 6.72 0.23 7.41
C THR A 88 6.39 1.09 6.22
N LYS A 89 6.84 0.68 5.02
CA LYS A 89 6.50 1.38 3.78
C LYS A 89 5.35 0.65 3.08
N ILE A 90 4.22 1.31 2.86
CA ILE A 90 3.19 0.82 1.92
C ILE A 90 3.42 1.54 0.60
N ALA A 91 3.75 0.77 -0.44
CA ALA A 91 4.10 1.31 -1.76
C ALA A 91 5.16 2.43 -1.70
N GLY A 92 6.18 2.29 -0.84
CA GLY A 92 7.24 3.29 -0.69
C GLY A 92 6.93 4.43 0.28
N GLU A 93 5.67 4.66 0.65
CA GLU A 93 5.28 5.69 1.62
C GLU A 93 5.36 5.19 3.06
N PHE A 94 5.92 6.00 3.96
CA PHE A 94 6.02 5.67 5.38
C PHE A 94 4.65 5.65 6.06
N VAL A 95 4.32 4.52 6.66
CA VAL A 95 3.12 4.33 7.49
C VAL A 95 3.57 4.17 8.93
N ASN A 96 3.06 5.02 9.80
CA ASN A 96 3.45 5.08 11.19
C ASN A 96 2.49 4.19 12.00
N SER A 97 2.93 3.01 12.47
CA SER A 97 2.19 2.23 13.45
C SER A 97 2.86 2.36 14.83
N LYS A 98 2.11 2.88 15.80
CA LYS A 98 2.46 2.76 17.22
C LYS A 98 1.97 1.40 17.69
N THR A 99 2.85 0.42 17.79
CA THR A 99 2.54 -0.89 18.39
C THR A 99 3.19 -1.00 19.76
N LEU A 100 2.36 -1.13 20.80
CA LEU A 100 2.78 -1.53 22.15
C LEU A 100 2.87 -3.06 22.16
N HIS A 101 4.05 -3.62 22.40
CA HIS A 101 4.20 -5.06 22.60
C HIS A 101 4.10 -5.41 24.09
N PRO A 102 3.13 -6.23 24.53
CA PRO A 102 3.17 -6.86 25.84
C PRO A 102 4.25 -7.97 25.89
N LYS A 103 4.84 -8.20 27.07
CA LYS A 103 5.95 -9.14 27.33
C LYS A 103 5.66 -10.55 26.80
N PRO A 104 6.66 -11.27 26.26
CA PRO A 104 6.58 -12.72 26.17
C PRO A 104 6.58 -13.30 27.59
N THR A 105 5.52 -14.01 27.96
CA THR A 105 5.45 -14.77 29.20
C THR A 105 6.57 -15.80 29.19
N GLN A 106 7.52 -15.69 30.12
CA GLN A 106 8.47 -16.78 30.37
C GLN A 106 7.67 -17.93 31.00
N THR A 107 7.41 -18.96 30.21
CA THR A 107 6.95 -20.25 30.74
C THR A 107 8.15 -20.92 31.39
N SER A 108 8.25 -20.86 32.71
CA SER A 108 9.17 -21.70 33.47
C SER A 108 8.72 -23.16 33.33
N ILE A 109 9.64 -24.01 32.86
CA ILE A 109 9.53 -25.48 32.88
C ILE A 109 10.23 -25.95 34.16
#